data_AF-A0AA45LB16-F1
#
_entry.id   AF-A0AA45LB16-F1
#
_cell.length_a   1.000
_cell.length_b   1.000
_cell.length_c   1.000
_cell.angle_alpha   90.00
_cell.angle_beta   90.00
_cell.angle_gamma   90.00
#
_symmetry.space_group_name_H-M   'P 1'
#
loop_
_entity.id
_entity.type
_entity.pdbx_description
1 polymer ?
#
loop_
_entity_poly.entity_id
_entity_poly.type
_entity_poly.pdbx_seq_one_letter_code
_entity_poly.pdbx_strand_id
1 'polypeptide(L)'
;MPGTVVTFYSYKGGVGRSFALANVAVLLARWGHRVLCVDWDLEAPGLQDYFQELLHEPPASGVVDLVDDFRDHREWTGAHVTELEFGGTLHLLAAGDGGPEYAGRIQQIDWDDLYKLDFGAYLERCRERWVADYDFVLLDSRTGITDIGGICTAHLPDYLVVLYTANEQSIRGVVDIARRSDEARDKLPYDRSQLTVLPLLSRFDAREEYDRADGWRQRCAAETSSLFDNWLNDRTTAELMIRQLTLPYVSYWSFGEHLSVLTETEPGPEQISYPLETVAALVAHRFDHTAVLADNRDTYVSAARNEKREFTHDIRISAPRGMRDFAKLLVGELRDLGLTAQLSMSGDRSLLSDGEDTARHLCLLVDGEVSRWQSAEVELFLRWNPDQDRRVVPLLTADTEAGALPGSIRNLRSLRLASAPQPFDAARGLAAQLAGEQEGGGLADVLSQAYRATMRPPRWELVDDILRAALAALEQQASDQLEELTEDLVQAIKPRANDEARTGPPTSTRALLDQATRENHRATRRG
;
A
#
# COMPACT_ATOMS: atom_id res chain seq x y z
N MET A 1 9.13 4.40 8.22
CA MET A 1 10.37 3.83 7.63
C MET A 1 11.02 4.91 6.79
N PRO A 2 12.36 4.97 6.67
CA PRO A 2 13.00 5.86 5.72
C PRO A 2 12.54 5.52 4.29
N GLY A 3 12.52 6.54 3.44
CA GLY A 3 12.25 6.42 2.01
C GLY A 3 13.29 5.60 1.27
N THR A 4 13.02 5.38 -0.01
CA THR A 4 13.79 4.46 -0.84
C THR A 4 14.24 5.16 -2.12
N VAL A 5 15.52 5.01 -2.46
CA VAL A 5 16.10 5.54 -3.70
C VAL A 5 16.09 4.46 -4.77
N VAL A 6 15.47 4.74 -5.92
CA VAL A 6 15.35 3.81 -7.04
C VAL A 6 15.88 4.47 -8.30
N THR A 7 16.95 3.94 -8.86
CA THR A 7 17.48 4.43 -10.14
C THR A 7 16.90 3.67 -11.31
N PHE A 8 16.44 4.37 -12.33
CA PHE A 8 16.15 3.84 -13.64
C PHE A 8 17.38 4.04 -14.52
N TYR A 9 17.90 2.95 -15.09
CA TYR A 9 19.11 2.93 -15.91
C TYR A 9 18.87 2.20 -17.23
N SER A 10 19.62 2.60 -18.27
CA SER A 10 19.74 1.81 -19.48
C SER A 10 21.12 1.90 -20.11
N TYR A 11 21.57 0.77 -20.68
CA TYR A 11 22.87 0.72 -21.37
C TYR A 11 22.87 1.52 -22.68
N LYS A 12 21.72 1.61 -23.36
CA LYS A 12 21.52 2.41 -24.57
C LYS A 12 20.42 3.45 -24.37
N GLY A 13 20.50 4.54 -25.13
CA GLY A 13 19.41 5.49 -25.29
C GLY A 13 18.24 4.91 -26.09
N GLY A 14 17.08 5.55 -25.95
CA GLY A 14 15.87 5.21 -26.70
C GLY A 14 15.13 3.95 -26.23
N VAL A 15 15.43 3.43 -25.03
CA VAL A 15 14.72 2.26 -24.47
C VAL A 15 13.45 2.63 -23.67
N GLY A 16 13.21 3.92 -23.44
CA GLY A 16 12.04 4.39 -22.66
C GLY A 16 12.27 4.47 -21.14
N ARG A 17 13.50 4.75 -20.72
CA ARG A 17 13.89 4.90 -19.30
C ARG A 17 13.14 6.04 -18.61
N SER A 18 13.29 7.27 -19.11
CA SER A 18 12.60 8.46 -18.57
C SER A 18 11.08 8.31 -18.63
N PHE A 19 10.56 7.72 -19.72
CA PHE A 19 9.13 7.37 -19.85
C PHE A 19 8.65 6.44 -18.73
N ALA A 20 9.35 5.33 -18.47
CA ALA A 20 8.98 4.40 -17.42
C ALA A 20 9.05 5.05 -16.04
N LEU A 21 10.11 5.81 -15.77
CA LEU A 21 10.28 6.53 -14.50
C LEU A 21 9.13 7.52 -14.28
N ALA A 22 8.83 8.37 -15.25
CA ALA A 22 7.80 9.41 -15.11
C ALA A 22 6.41 8.80 -14.85
N ASN A 23 6.05 7.73 -15.56
CA ASN A 23 4.79 7.03 -15.35
C ASN A 23 4.73 6.31 -13.99
N VAL A 24 5.81 5.65 -13.57
CA VAL A 24 5.89 5.01 -12.24
C VAL A 24 5.78 6.06 -11.13
N ALA A 25 6.43 7.22 -11.28
CA ALA A 25 6.34 8.32 -10.34
C ALA A 25 4.89 8.78 -10.12
N VAL A 26 4.16 8.97 -11.21
CA VAL A 26 2.76 9.37 -11.22
C VAL A 26 1.88 8.32 -10.55
N LEU A 27 2.12 7.03 -10.81
CA LEU A 27 1.39 5.93 -10.16
C LEU A 27 1.64 5.89 -8.65
N LEU A 28 2.90 5.98 -8.21
CA LEU A 28 3.25 5.98 -6.78
C LEU A 28 2.65 7.20 -6.06
N ALA A 29 2.73 8.39 -6.67
CA ALA A 29 2.13 9.60 -6.12
C ALA A 29 0.60 9.47 -6.03
N ARG A 30 -0.05 8.87 -7.05
CA ARG A 30 -1.49 8.60 -7.05
C ARG A 30 -1.91 7.64 -5.94
N TRP A 31 -1.03 6.70 -5.57
CA TRP A 31 -1.27 5.77 -4.46
C TRP A 31 -0.95 6.37 -3.09
N GLY A 32 -0.65 7.66 -3.01
CA GLY A 32 -0.46 8.40 -1.77
C GLY A 32 0.98 8.42 -1.25
N HIS A 33 1.96 7.99 -2.04
CA HIS A 33 3.37 8.12 -1.68
C HIS A 33 3.90 9.53 -1.99
N ARG A 34 4.82 10.03 -1.16
CA ARG A 34 5.60 11.24 -1.44
C ARG A 34 6.74 10.87 -2.39
N VAL A 35 6.74 11.42 -3.59
CA VAL A 35 7.68 11.04 -4.65
C VAL A 35 8.53 12.23 -5.08
N LEU A 36 9.85 12.02 -5.13
CA LEU A 36 10.81 12.94 -5.74
C LEU A 36 11.39 12.30 -7.01
N CYS A 37 11.17 12.90 -8.16
CA CYS A 37 11.84 12.58 -9.42
C CYS A 37 13.14 13.37 -9.52
N VAL A 38 14.24 12.75 -9.95
CA VAL A 38 15.53 13.42 -10.13
C VAL A 38 16.07 13.14 -11.53
N ASP A 39 16.27 14.18 -12.33
CA ASP A 39 16.88 14.05 -13.66
C ASP A 39 18.41 14.16 -13.56
N TRP A 40 19.08 13.02 -13.56
CA TRP A 40 20.54 12.93 -13.52
C TRP A 40 21.16 12.79 -14.93
N ASP A 41 20.36 12.79 -16.00
CA ASP A 41 20.86 12.76 -17.37
C ASP A 41 21.24 14.17 -17.83
N LEU A 42 22.34 14.69 -17.28
CA LEU A 42 22.71 16.08 -17.47
C LEU A 42 23.03 16.44 -18.94
N GLU A 43 23.51 15.50 -19.74
CA GLU A 43 23.91 15.79 -21.13
C GLU A 43 22.74 15.83 -22.11
N ALA A 44 21.68 15.08 -21.81
CA ALA A 44 20.47 15.03 -22.62
C ALA A 44 19.23 14.94 -21.72
N PRO A 45 18.99 15.98 -20.88
CA PRO A 45 17.88 15.96 -19.93
C PRO A 45 16.56 16.00 -20.68
N GLY A 46 15.55 15.37 -20.11
CA GLY A 46 14.24 15.23 -20.76
C GLY A 46 13.15 14.76 -19.83
N LEU A 47 13.45 14.53 -18.55
CA LEU A 47 12.42 14.08 -17.60
C LEU A 47 11.37 15.16 -17.36
N GLN A 48 11.78 16.44 -17.34
CA GLN A 48 10.87 17.58 -17.18
C GLN A 48 9.83 17.66 -18.31
N ASP A 49 10.16 17.18 -19.52
CA ASP A 49 9.27 17.28 -20.67
C ASP A 49 8.02 16.40 -20.50
N TYR A 50 8.14 15.27 -19.81
CA TYR A 50 6.99 14.43 -19.42
C TYR A 50 6.05 15.11 -18.42
N PHE A 51 6.54 16.12 -17.69
CA PHE A 51 5.80 16.81 -16.64
C PHE A 51 5.34 18.22 -17.05
N GLN A 52 5.49 18.62 -18.32
CA GLN A 52 5.13 19.98 -18.77
C GLN A 52 3.69 20.38 -18.41
N GLU A 53 2.74 19.45 -18.52
CA GLU A 53 1.33 19.72 -18.18
C GLU A 53 1.09 19.87 -16.66
N LEU A 54 2.03 19.43 -15.83
CA LEU A 54 1.97 19.50 -14.37
C LEU A 54 2.86 20.62 -13.81
N LEU A 55 3.64 21.30 -14.64
CA LEU A 55 4.54 22.39 -14.23
C LEU A 55 3.81 23.73 -14.27
N HIS A 56 3.85 24.48 -13.16
CA HIS A 56 3.39 25.87 -13.14
C HIS A 56 4.33 26.79 -13.92
N GLU A 57 5.63 26.60 -13.70
CA GLU A 57 6.72 27.32 -14.35
C GLU A 57 7.89 26.36 -14.64
N PRO A 58 8.75 26.68 -15.62
CA PRO A 58 9.95 25.89 -15.88
C PRO A 58 10.87 25.84 -14.65
N PRO A 59 11.55 24.72 -14.38
CA PRO A 59 12.51 24.62 -13.28
C PRO A 59 13.59 25.71 -13.40
N ALA A 60 13.80 26.47 -12.33
CA ALA A 60 14.80 27.53 -12.29
C ALA A 60 16.22 27.03 -11.94
N SER A 61 16.33 25.77 -11.48
CA SER A 61 17.56 25.12 -11.05
C SER A 61 17.36 23.60 -10.92
N GLY A 62 18.43 22.85 -10.67
CA GLY A 62 18.41 21.39 -10.68
C GLY A 62 19.64 20.71 -10.10
N VAL A 63 19.92 19.49 -10.56
CA VAL A 63 21.06 18.66 -10.14
C VAL A 63 22.40 19.36 -10.37
N VAL A 64 22.56 20.10 -11.48
CA VAL A 64 23.80 20.87 -11.73
C VAL A 64 24.06 21.88 -10.62
N ASP A 65 23.03 22.50 -10.05
CA ASP A 65 23.16 23.49 -8.98
C ASP A 65 23.61 22.88 -7.64
N LEU A 66 23.40 21.57 -7.44
CA LEU A 66 23.97 20.85 -6.29
C LEU A 66 25.50 20.87 -6.27
N VAL A 67 26.13 20.93 -7.45
CA VAL A 67 27.59 21.03 -7.57
C VAL A 67 28.06 22.40 -7.10
N ASP A 68 27.31 23.45 -7.42
CA ASP A 68 27.64 24.81 -6.99
C ASP A 68 27.36 25.00 -5.50
N ASP A 69 26.27 24.42 -4.97
CA ASP A 69 26.03 24.34 -3.53
C ASP A 69 27.18 23.68 -2.78
N PHE A 70 27.66 22.54 -3.27
CA PHE A 70 28.82 21.87 -2.70
C PHE A 70 30.07 22.74 -2.70
N ARG A 71 30.38 23.38 -3.84
CA ARG A 71 31.55 24.28 -4.00
C ARG A 71 31.47 25.47 -3.05
N ASP A 72 30.27 25.96 -2.79
CA ASP A 72 30.01 27.09 -1.91
C ASP A 72 29.74 26.68 -0.46
N HIS A 73 29.89 25.39 -0.13
CA HIS A 73 29.63 24.81 1.20
C HIS A 73 28.21 25.10 1.73
N ARG A 74 27.23 25.15 0.82
CA ARG A 74 25.81 25.19 1.17
C ARG A 74 25.30 23.78 1.41
N GLU A 75 24.47 23.64 2.42
CA GLU A 75 23.75 22.39 2.67
C GLU A 75 22.43 22.38 1.92
N TRP A 76 21.95 21.18 1.57
CA TRP A 76 20.69 21.02 0.88
C TRP A 76 19.52 21.53 1.72
N THR A 77 18.72 22.42 1.13
CA THR A 77 17.53 23.03 1.76
C THR A 77 16.22 22.72 1.04
N GLY A 78 16.28 22.00 -0.08
CA GLY A 78 15.12 21.80 -0.97
C GLY A 78 14.91 22.91 -2.00
N ALA A 79 15.79 23.91 -2.07
CA ALA A 79 15.62 25.08 -2.94
C ALA A 79 15.55 24.77 -4.46
N HIS A 80 16.11 23.65 -4.90
CA HIS A 80 16.14 23.24 -6.31
C HIS A 80 14.98 22.29 -6.69
N VAL A 81 14.06 22.03 -5.76
CA VAL A 81 12.90 21.16 -6.00
C VAL A 81 11.76 21.99 -6.59
N THR A 82 11.19 21.52 -7.69
CA THR A 82 9.98 22.06 -8.31
C THR A 82 8.79 21.16 -7.98
N GLU A 83 7.71 21.73 -7.45
CA GLU A 83 6.47 21.01 -7.17
C GLU A 83 5.64 20.84 -8.45
N LEU A 84 5.04 19.65 -8.64
CA LEU A 84 4.17 19.35 -9.78
C LEU A 84 2.69 19.35 -9.36
N GLU A 85 1.83 20.02 -10.13
CA GLU A 85 0.39 20.18 -9.89
C GLU A 85 -0.37 18.86 -10.15
N PHE A 86 -0.26 17.88 -9.24
CA PHE A 86 -0.76 16.52 -9.46
C PHE A 86 -1.88 16.06 -8.50
N GLY A 87 -2.17 16.80 -7.42
CA GLY A 87 -3.15 16.40 -6.40
C GLY A 87 -2.62 15.41 -5.35
N GLY A 88 -1.29 15.30 -5.25
CA GLY A 88 -0.53 14.54 -4.27
C GLY A 88 0.91 15.07 -4.22
N THR A 89 1.80 14.46 -3.44
CA THR A 89 3.21 14.90 -3.37
C THR A 89 4.02 14.27 -4.50
N LEU A 90 4.17 15.00 -5.60
CA LEU A 90 5.03 14.65 -6.72
C LEU A 90 5.93 15.85 -7.05
N HIS A 91 7.22 15.71 -6.81
CA HIS A 91 8.19 16.78 -7.01
C HIS A 91 9.27 16.38 -8.01
N LEU A 92 9.90 17.38 -8.63
CA LEU A 92 10.97 17.23 -9.61
C LEU A 92 12.21 18.01 -9.17
N LEU A 93 13.35 17.33 -9.10
CA LEU A 93 14.66 17.95 -9.17
C LEU A 93 15.15 17.79 -10.61
N ALA A 94 14.99 18.84 -11.42
CA ALA A 94 15.38 18.84 -12.83
C ALA A 94 16.90 18.72 -12.97
N ALA A 95 17.41 18.52 -14.18
CA ALA A 95 18.87 18.49 -14.40
C ALA A 95 19.50 19.88 -14.18
N GLY A 96 18.78 20.95 -14.56
CA GLY A 96 19.14 22.34 -14.36
C GLY A 96 18.07 23.27 -14.97
N ASP A 97 18.43 24.54 -15.15
CA ASP A 97 17.54 25.59 -15.69
C ASP A 97 17.28 25.50 -17.20
N GLY A 98 18.03 24.67 -17.93
CA GLY A 98 17.98 24.58 -19.40
C GLY A 98 18.40 25.87 -20.12
N GLY A 99 19.06 26.79 -19.42
CA GLY A 99 19.46 28.09 -19.95
C GLY A 99 20.63 28.01 -20.96
N PRO A 100 20.96 29.11 -21.65
CA PRO A 100 22.08 29.15 -22.61
C PRO A 100 23.43 28.72 -22.03
N GLU A 101 23.66 28.97 -20.75
CA GLU A 101 24.89 28.65 -20.03
C GLU A 101 24.96 27.18 -19.57
N TYR A 102 23.84 26.44 -19.58
CA TYR A 102 23.73 25.09 -19.04
C TYR A 102 24.76 24.12 -19.62
N ALA A 103 24.90 24.08 -20.95
CA ALA A 103 25.86 23.22 -21.62
C ALA A 103 27.31 23.53 -21.22
N GLY A 104 27.62 24.82 -21.00
CA GLY A 104 28.93 25.26 -20.54
C GLY A 104 29.22 24.85 -19.10
N ARG A 105 28.21 24.91 -18.22
CA ARG A 105 28.32 24.46 -16.82
C ARG A 105 28.67 22.98 -16.74
N ILE A 106 27.97 22.13 -17.50
CA ILE A 106 28.20 20.67 -17.49
C ILE A 106 29.61 20.31 -17.96
N GLN A 107 30.10 20.95 -19.02
CA GLN A 107 31.44 20.68 -19.54
C GLN A 107 32.56 21.01 -18.55
N GLN A 108 32.28 21.83 -17.54
CA GLN A 108 33.23 22.21 -16.50
C GLN A 108 33.16 21.30 -15.26
N ILE A 109 32.25 20.32 -15.23
CA ILE A 109 32.14 19.40 -14.10
C ILE A 109 33.14 18.26 -14.27
N ASP A 110 34.16 18.26 -13.42
CA ASP A 110 35.06 17.11 -13.24
C ASP A 110 34.62 16.33 -12.00
N TRP A 111 33.97 15.20 -12.23
CA TRP A 111 33.41 14.37 -11.19
C TRP A 111 34.46 13.64 -10.35
N ASP A 112 35.57 13.25 -10.97
CA ASP A 112 36.65 12.58 -10.25
C ASP A 112 37.30 13.55 -9.25
N ASP A 113 37.47 14.81 -9.65
CA ASP A 113 37.98 15.85 -8.75
C ASP A 113 36.96 16.24 -7.67
N LEU A 114 35.66 16.31 -8.00
CA LEU A 114 34.61 16.52 -6.99
C LEU A 114 34.61 15.42 -5.92
N TYR A 115 34.75 14.16 -6.33
CA TYR A 115 34.79 13.03 -5.40
C TYR A 115 36.03 13.07 -4.49
N LYS A 116 37.19 13.53 -4.99
CA LYS A 116 38.39 13.76 -4.16
C LYS A 116 38.20 14.88 -3.13
N LEU A 117 37.22 15.77 -3.34
CA LEU A 117 36.90 16.89 -2.45
C LEU A 117 35.73 16.56 -1.49
N ASP A 118 35.36 15.28 -1.33
CA ASP A 118 34.26 14.80 -0.50
C ASP A 118 32.84 15.13 -1.04
N PHE A 119 32.67 15.32 -2.35
CA PHE A 119 31.33 15.45 -2.95
C PHE A 119 30.44 14.22 -2.68
N GLY A 120 31.04 13.02 -2.59
CA GLY A 120 30.30 11.82 -2.20
C GLY A 120 29.61 11.95 -0.83
N ALA A 121 30.31 12.54 0.16
CA ALA A 121 29.72 12.74 1.50
C ALA A 121 28.64 13.83 1.49
N TYR A 122 28.74 14.82 0.60
CA TYR A 122 27.69 15.80 0.38
C TYR A 122 26.43 15.15 -0.22
N LEU A 123 26.59 14.31 -1.25
CA LEU A 123 25.50 13.56 -1.84
C LEU A 123 24.79 12.65 -0.83
N GLU A 124 25.54 12.05 0.09
CA GLU A 124 24.95 11.26 1.19
C GLU A 124 24.07 12.10 2.11
N ARG A 125 24.48 13.32 2.46
CA ARG A 125 23.63 14.25 3.24
C ARG A 125 22.38 14.67 2.49
N CYS A 126 22.50 14.92 1.18
CA CYS A 126 21.34 15.16 0.32
C CYS A 126 20.40 13.96 0.32
N ARG A 127 20.95 12.75 0.13
CA ARG A 127 20.21 11.49 0.12
C ARG A 127 19.49 11.25 1.45
N GLU A 128 20.14 11.45 2.58
CA GLU A 128 19.54 11.36 3.93
C GLU A 128 18.31 12.26 4.05
N ARG A 129 18.41 13.49 3.52
CA ARG A 129 17.27 14.40 3.53
C ARG A 129 16.16 13.94 2.57
N TRP A 130 16.51 13.47 1.38
CA TRP A 130 15.52 12.97 0.43
C TRP A 130 14.73 11.78 0.99
N VAL A 131 15.41 10.80 1.59
CA VAL A 131 14.71 9.63 2.18
C VAL A 131 13.96 9.95 3.47
N ALA A 132 14.21 11.10 4.11
CA ALA A 132 13.39 11.58 5.23
C ALA A 132 12.10 12.24 4.72
N ASP A 133 12.20 13.05 3.67
CA ASP A 133 11.11 13.89 3.17
C ASP A 133 10.20 13.16 2.16
N TYR A 134 10.70 12.13 1.49
CA TYR A 134 9.99 11.35 0.48
C TYR A 134 9.95 9.87 0.81
N ASP A 135 8.90 9.18 0.36
CA ASP A 135 8.82 7.72 0.46
C ASP A 135 9.61 7.07 -0.69
N PHE A 136 9.61 7.69 -1.86
CA PHE A 136 10.37 7.24 -3.03
C PHE A 136 11.13 8.39 -3.69
N VAL A 137 12.39 8.15 -4.01
CA VAL A 137 13.25 9.05 -4.80
C VAL A 137 13.63 8.30 -6.07
N LEU A 138 13.15 8.75 -7.22
CA LEU A 138 13.32 8.08 -8.50
C LEU A 138 14.36 8.83 -9.34
N LEU A 139 15.48 8.18 -9.65
CA LEU A 139 16.59 8.79 -10.40
C LEU A 139 16.55 8.35 -11.86
N ASP A 140 16.49 9.30 -12.77
CA ASP A 140 16.73 9.07 -14.19
C ASP A 140 18.24 9.15 -14.43
N SER A 141 18.90 8.00 -14.61
CA SER A 141 20.35 7.98 -14.81
C SER A 141 20.73 8.51 -16.18
N ARG A 142 22.02 8.71 -16.44
CA ARG A 142 22.55 8.79 -17.81
C ARG A 142 22.61 7.41 -18.50
N THR A 143 22.57 7.38 -19.83
CA THR A 143 22.77 6.13 -20.60
C THR A 143 24.26 5.78 -20.75
N GLY A 144 24.59 4.48 -20.74
CA GLY A 144 25.90 3.98 -21.16
C GLY A 144 26.89 3.70 -20.03
N ILE A 145 28.12 3.32 -20.42
CA ILE A 145 29.17 2.85 -19.49
C ILE A 145 29.70 3.97 -18.58
N THR A 146 29.54 5.21 -19.00
CA THR A 146 30.02 6.42 -18.32
C THR A 146 29.00 6.96 -17.33
N ASP A 147 28.32 6.09 -16.58
CA ASP A 147 27.66 6.54 -15.35
C ASP A 147 28.79 7.07 -14.47
N ILE A 148 28.83 8.40 -14.38
CA ILE A 148 29.80 9.21 -13.68
C ILE A 148 30.10 8.54 -12.33
N GLY A 149 31.28 7.93 -12.19
CA GLY A 149 31.74 7.30 -10.95
C GLY A 149 30.83 6.20 -10.33
N GLY A 150 29.83 5.68 -11.06
CA GLY A 150 28.81 4.79 -10.49
C GLY A 150 27.85 5.50 -9.53
N ILE A 151 27.65 6.83 -9.66
CA ILE A 151 26.74 7.61 -8.80
C ILE A 151 25.33 7.02 -8.83
N CYS A 152 24.75 6.93 -10.03
CA CYS A 152 23.36 6.54 -10.19
C CYS A 152 23.18 5.02 -10.11
N THR A 153 24.21 4.25 -10.43
CA THR A 153 24.14 2.79 -10.51
C THR A 153 24.63 2.07 -9.26
N ALA A 154 25.51 2.67 -8.44
CA ALA A 154 26.09 2.04 -7.24
C ALA A 154 25.95 2.85 -5.95
N HIS A 155 26.22 4.16 -6.00
CA HIS A 155 26.31 5.02 -4.80
C HIS A 155 24.94 5.38 -4.20
N LEU A 156 24.10 6.05 -4.97
CA LEU A 156 22.81 6.58 -4.52
C LEU A 156 21.69 5.54 -4.34
N PRO A 157 21.48 4.55 -5.25
CA PRO A 157 20.29 3.73 -5.22
C PRO A 157 20.27 2.72 -4.08
N ASP A 158 19.08 2.43 -3.58
CA ASP A 158 18.79 1.19 -2.85
C ASP A 158 18.41 0.07 -3.83
N TYR A 159 17.71 0.43 -4.92
CA TYR A 159 17.29 -0.46 -5.98
C TYR A 159 17.65 0.09 -7.36
N LEU A 160 17.99 -0.80 -8.30
CA LEU A 160 18.34 -0.45 -9.67
C LEU A 160 17.37 -1.09 -10.66
N VAL A 161 16.57 -0.29 -11.36
CA VAL A 161 15.73 -0.72 -12.47
C VAL A 161 16.50 -0.59 -13.77
N VAL A 162 16.85 -1.72 -14.39
CA VAL A 162 17.61 -1.75 -15.65
C VAL A 162 16.70 -2.03 -16.83
N LEU A 163 16.54 -1.04 -17.70
CA LEU A 163 15.77 -1.15 -18.93
C LEU A 163 16.66 -1.64 -20.07
N TYR A 164 16.16 -2.62 -20.81
CA TYR A 164 16.85 -3.18 -21.97
C TYR A 164 15.86 -3.56 -23.07
N THR A 165 16.38 -3.78 -24.27
CA THR A 165 15.62 -4.24 -25.44
C THR A 165 16.08 -5.65 -25.84
N ALA A 166 15.27 -6.36 -26.62
CA ALA A 166 15.55 -7.72 -27.08
C ALA A 166 16.66 -7.78 -28.15
N ASN A 167 17.88 -7.43 -27.76
CA ASN A 167 19.10 -7.63 -28.54
C ASN A 167 20.30 -7.93 -27.62
N GLU A 168 21.27 -8.68 -28.14
CA GLU A 168 22.42 -9.18 -27.37
C GLU A 168 23.21 -8.07 -26.65
N GLN A 169 23.42 -6.93 -27.31
CA GLN A 169 24.20 -5.85 -26.73
C GLN A 169 23.47 -5.21 -25.53
N SER A 170 22.15 -5.03 -25.62
CA SER A 170 21.36 -4.46 -24.53
C SER A 170 21.27 -5.42 -23.35
N ILE A 171 21.05 -6.72 -23.62
CA ILE A 171 20.99 -7.77 -22.58
C ILE A 171 22.33 -7.86 -21.83
N ARG A 172 23.45 -8.02 -22.55
CA ARG A 172 24.77 -8.12 -21.92
C ARG A 172 25.15 -6.85 -21.18
N GLY A 173 24.77 -5.69 -21.71
CA GLY A 173 25.04 -4.40 -21.09
C GLY A 173 24.38 -4.23 -19.72
N VAL A 174 23.14 -4.70 -19.55
CA VAL A 174 22.45 -4.61 -18.24
C VAL A 174 22.92 -5.66 -17.23
N VAL A 175 23.38 -6.83 -17.68
CA VAL A 175 23.99 -7.81 -16.78
C VAL A 175 25.37 -7.33 -16.31
N ASP A 176 26.17 -6.78 -17.22
CA ASP A 176 27.51 -6.27 -16.88
C ASP A 176 27.46 -5.04 -15.98
N ILE A 177 26.53 -4.10 -16.18
CA ILE A 177 26.39 -2.95 -15.27
C ILE A 177 25.96 -3.39 -13.87
N ALA A 178 25.05 -4.35 -13.74
CA ALA A 178 24.60 -4.84 -12.43
C ALA A 178 25.79 -5.42 -11.64
N ARG A 179 26.61 -6.27 -12.28
CA ARG A 179 27.84 -6.80 -11.68
C ARG A 179 28.83 -5.70 -11.28
N ARG A 180 29.10 -4.76 -12.19
CA ARG A 180 30.04 -3.65 -11.91
C ARG A 180 29.55 -2.72 -10.80
N SER A 181 28.23 -2.54 -10.70
CA SER A 181 27.61 -1.71 -9.66
C SER A 181 27.79 -2.34 -8.29
N ASP A 182 27.60 -3.66 -8.18
CA ASP A 182 27.86 -4.42 -6.95
C ASP A 182 29.34 -4.31 -6.54
N GLU A 183 30.27 -4.54 -7.49
CA GLU A 183 31.72 -4.40 -7.26
C GLU A 183 32.16 -2.97 -6.88
N ALA A 184 31.46 -1.95 -7.37
CA ALA A 184 31.72 -0.56 -7.01
C ALA A 184 31.16 -0.24 -5.62
N ARG A 185 29.99 -0.80 -5.29
CA ARG A 185 29.31 -0.62 -4.01
C ARG A 185 30.10 -1.24 -2.85
N ASP A 186 30.72 -2.39 -3.06
CA ASP A 186 31.65 -3.02 -2.11
C ASP A 186 32.87 -2.16 -1.74
N LYS A 187 33.22 -1.19 -2.60
CA LYS A 187 34.36 -0.28 -2.39
C LYS A 187 33.95 1.05 -1.76
N LEU A 188 32.65 1.30 -1.60
CA LEU A 188 32.18 2.53 -0.97
C LEU A 188 32.55 2.54 0.51
N PRO A 189 32.88 3.72 1.07
CA PRO A 189 33.14 3.87 2.50
C PRO A 189 31.87 3.84 3.36
N TYR A 190 30.71 3.49 2.77
CA TYR A 190 29.39 3.54 3.38
C TYR A 190 28.82 2.13 3.48
N ASP A 191 28.12 1.84 4.58
CA ASP A 191 27.39 0.58 4.73
C ASP A 191 26.17 0.58 3.78
N ARG A 192 26.16 -0.40 2.89
CA ARG A 192 25.16 -0.56 1.83
C ARG A 192 24.91 -2.05 1.62
N SER A 193 23.64 -2.44 1.65
CA SER A 193 23.24 -3.80 1.27
C SER A 193 23.58 -4.09 -0.18
N GLN A 194 23.67 -5.37 -0.54
CA GLN A 194 23.79 -5.79 -1.93
C GLN A 194 22.72 -5.12 -2.80
N LEU A 195 23.10 -4.67 -4.00
CA LEU A 195 22.20 -3.93 -4.87
C LEU A 195 21.15 -4.88 -5.48
N THR A 196 19.87 -4.59 -5.23
CA THR A 196 18.77 -5.34 -5.83
C THR A 196 18.42 -4.76 -7.20
N VAL A 197 18.35 -5.60 -8.23
CA VAL A 197 18.21 -5.19 -9.64
C VAL A 197 16.89 -5.69 -10.23
N LEU A 198 16.10 -4.78 -10.83
CA LEU A 198 14.91 -5.09 -11.64
C LEU A 198 15.26 -5.08 -13.12
N PRO A 199 15.36 -6.23 -13.80
CA PRO A 199 15.43 -6.24 -15.25
C PRO A 199 14.04 -5.95 -15.85
N LEU A 200 13.94 -4.90 -16.66
CA LEU A 200 12.72 -4.50 -17.36
C LEU A 200 12.92 -4.58 -18.88
N LEU A 201 12.27 -5.58 -19.50
CA LEU A 201 12.31 -5.76 -20.95
C LEU A 201 11.38 -4.73 -21.60
N SER A 202 11.96 -3.75 -22.26
CA SER A 202 11.26 -2.60 -22.81
C SER A 202 11.12 -2.66 -24.33
N ARG A 203 10.16 -1.89 -24.86
CA ARG A 203 9.88 -1.74 -26.31
C ARG A 203 9.80 -3.10 -27.01
N PHE A 204 9.18 -4.07 -26.35
CA PHE A 204 9.10 -5.42 -26.86
C PHE A 204 7.87 -5.57 -27.78
N ASP A 205 8.10 -5.94 -29.03
CA ASP A 205 7.02 -6.24 -29.96
C ASP A 205 6.81 -7.76 -30.03
N ALA A 206 5.59 -8.19 -29.69
CA ALA A 206 5.16 -9.58 -29.74
C ALA A 206 4.03 -9.82 -30.74
N ARG A 207 3.59 -8.79 -31.48
CA ARG A 207 2.36 -8.84 -32.29
C ARG A 207 2.59 -9.44 -33.68
N GLU A 208 3.74 -9.16 -34.29
CA GLU A 208 4.00 -9.56 -35.69
C GLU A 208 4.76 -10.89 -35.81
N GLU A 209 5.77 -11.15 -34.96
CA GLU A 209 6.63 -12.33 -35.06
C GLU A 209 6.65 -13.14 -33.74
N TYR A 210 5.57 -13.87 -33.46
CA TYR A 210 5.39 -14.62 -32.19
C TYR A 210 6.55 -15.57 -31.87
N ASP A 211 6.96 -16.43 -32.81
CA ASP A 211 8.01 -17.44 -32.56
C ASP A 211 9.37 -16.80 -32.25
N ARG A 212 9.69 -15.72 -32.97
CA ARG A 212 10.94 -14.97 -32.74
C ARG A 212 10.89 -14.22 -31.43
N ALA A 213 9.74 -13.62 -31.10
CA ALA A 213 9.52 -12.94 -29.83
C ALA A 213 9.68 -13.93 -28.66
N ASP A 214 9.07 -15.11 -28.71
CA ASP A 214 9.23 -16.11 -27.66
C ASP A 214 10.69 -16.58 -27.53
N GLY A 215 11.38 -16.81 -28.65
CA GLY A 215 12.82 -17.13 -28.64
C GLY A 215 13.68 -16.05 -27.97
N TRP A 216 13.43 -14.77 -28.26
CA TRP A 216 14.12 -13.67 -27.59
C TRP A 216 13.75 -13.53 -26.12
N ARG A 217 12.50 -13.83 -25.76
CA ARG A 217 12.06 -13.80 -24.35
C ARG A 217 12.77 -14.87 -23.53
N GLN A 218 12.87 -16.10 -24.05
CA GLN A 218 13.65 -17.18 -23.44
C GLN A 218 15.12 -16.79 -23.31
N ARG A 219 15.69 -16.16 -24.35
CA ARG A 219 17.07 -15.65 -24.32
C ARG A 219 17.26 -14.60 -23.23
N CYS A 220 16.34 -13.64 -23.11
CA CYS A 220 16.36 -12.64 -22.04
C CYS A 220 16.30 -13.33 -20.67
N ALA A 221 15.37 -14.27 -20.46
CA ALA A 221 15.23 -15.01 -19.21
C ALA A 221 16.48 -15.77 -18.81
N ALA A 222 17.13 -16.44 -19.76
CA ALA A 222 18.37 -17.16 -19.49
C ALA A 222 19.49 -16.20 -19.05
N GLU A 223 19.71 -15.12 -19.79
CA GLU A 223 20.85 -14.21 -19.58
C GLU A 223 20.68 -13.28 -18.38
N THR A 224 19.45 -12.86 -18.07
CA THR A 224 19.16 -11.98 -16.92
C THR A 224 18.75 -12.75 -15.67
N SER A 225 18.80 -14.09 -15.69
CA SER A 225 18.34 -14.94 -14.59
C SER A 225 18.98 -14.58 -13.25
N SER A 226 20.29 -14.34 -13.23
CA SER A 226 21.03 -13.96 -12.01
C SER A 226 20.59 -12.63 -11.38
N LEU A 227 19.92 -11.75 -12.13
CA LEU A 227 19.40 -10.49 -11.61
C LEU A 227 18.17 -10.68 -10.72
N PHE A 228 17.55 -11.87 -10.77
CA PHE A 228 16.38 -12.23 -9.98
C PHE A 228 16.74 -12.92 -8.66
N ASP A 229 17.96 -13.45 -8.51
CA ASP A 229 18.34 -14.37 -7.42
C ASP A 229 18.12 -13.77 -6.02
N ASN A 230 18.24 -12.45 -5.87
CA ASN A 230 18.19 -11.77 -4.57
C ASN A 230 16.77 -11.43 -4.08
N TRP A 231 15.75 -11.55 -4.93
CA TRP A 231 14.39 -11.08 -4.60
C TRP A 231 13.26 -11.94 -5.15
N LEU A 232 13.54 -12.80 -6.13
CA LEU A 232 12.53 -13.69 -6.68
C LEU A 232 12.31 -14.90 -5.77
N ASN A 233 11.05 -15.16 -5.42
CA ASN A 233 10.69 -16.35 -4.65
C ASN A 233 11.08 -17.67 -5.35
N ASP A 234 11.55 -18.66 -4.59
CA ASP A 234 11.94 -20.00 -5.07
C ASP A 234 10.88 -20.74 -5.90
N ARG A 235 9.60 -20.39 -5.76
CA ARG A 235 8.49 -20.99 -6.52
C ARG A 235 8.25 -20.33 -7.88
N THR A 236 8.92 -19.23 -8.17
CA THR A 236 8.73 -18.44 -9.38
C THR A 236 9.97 -18.50 -10.27
N THR A 237 9.78 -18.69 -11.57
CA THR A 237 10.89 -18.69 -12.54
C THR A 237 11.13 -17.29 -13.11
N ALA A 238 12.38 -16.98 -13.44
CA ALA A 238 12.72 -15.74 -14.15
C ALA A 238 11.93 -15.59 -15.47
N GLU A 239 11.65 -16.70 -16.16
CA GLU A 239 10.85 -16.69 -17.38
C GLU A 239 9.41 -16.21 -17.14
N LEU A 240 8.75 -16.69 -16.08
CA LEU A 240 7.42 -16.25 -15.71
C LEU A 240 7.42 -14.77 -15.33
N MET A 241 8.42 -14.34 -14.54
CA MET A 241 8.51 -12.97 -14.06
C MET A 241 8.79 -11.98 -15.20
N ILE A 242 9.67 -12.30 -16.16
CA ILE A 242 9.93 -11.45 -17.32
C ILE A 242 8.67 -11.18 -18.14
N ARG A 243 7.74 -12.13 -18.23
CA ARG A 243 6.46 -11.90 -18.94
C ARG A 243 5.66 -10.77 -18.29
N GLN A 244 5.72 -10.66 -16.96
CA GLN A 244 5.07 -9.58 -16.22
C GLN A 244 5.88 -8.27 -16.22
N LEU A 245 7.20 -8.37 -16.39
CA LEU A 245 8.16 -7.26 -16.48
C LEU A 245 8.52 -6.89 -17.94
N THR A 246 7.58 -7.04 -18.86
CA THR A 246 7.75 -6.63 -20.24
C THR A 246 6.90 -5.39 -20.52
N LEU A 247 7.53 -4.27 -20.87
CA LEU A 247 6.85 -3.11 -21.44
C LEU A 247 6.71 -3.31 -22.96
N PRO A 248 5.47 -3.41 -23.49
CA PRO A 248 5.25 -3.59 -24.91
C PRO A 248 5.66 -2.33 -25.69
N TYR A 249 6.04 -2.52 -26.95
CA TYR A 249 6.13 -1.41 -27.89
C TYR A 249 4.72 -0.98 -28.32
N VAL A 250 4.36 0.27 -28.04
CA VAL A 250 3.09 0.87 -28.46
C VAL A 250 3.40 2.15 -29.23
N SER A 251 3.08 2.15 -30.53
CA SER A 251 3.40 3.26 -31.44
C SER A 251 2.77 4.58 -31.01
N TYR A 252 1.57 4.55 -30.42
CA TYR A 252 0.88 5.74 -29.91
C TYR A 252 1.74 6.52 -28.91
N TRP A 253 2.40 5.82 -27.99
CA TRP A 253 3.27 6.41 -26.96
C TRP A 253 4.69 6.73 -27.45
N SER A 254 4.93 6.67 -28.77
CA SER A 254 6.21 7.09 -29.38
C SER A 254 6.19 8.53 -29.90
N PHE A 255 5.06 9.24 -29.78
CA PHE A 255 4.91 10.63 -30.21
C PHE A 255 4.75 11.53 -28.98
N GLY A 256 5.69 12.45 -28.78
CA GLY A 256 5.68 13.39 -27.66
C GLY A 256 5.92 12.75 -26.30
N GLU A 257 6.09 13.61 -25.31
CA GLU A 257 6.40 13.27 -23.93
C GLU A 257 5.12 13.19 -23.08
N HIS A 258 4.26 12.21 -23.40
CA HIS A 258 3.00 12.04 -22.69
C HIS A 258 3.08 10.96 -21.59
N LEU A 259 2.37 11.21 -20.48
CA LEU A 259 2.19 10.25 -19.38
C LEU A 259 1.00 9.33 -19.69
N SER A 260 1.29 8.07 -20.07
CA SER A 260 0.24 7.12 -20.43
C SER A 260 -0.73 6.84 -19.30
N VAL A 261 -0.23 6.82 -18.06
CA VAL A 261 -1.03 6.51 -16.87
C VAL A 261 -2.04 7.59 -16.50
N LEU A 262 -1.94 8.81 -17.08
CA LEU A 262 -2.96 9.85 -16.93
C LEU A 262 -4.16 9.60 -17.86
N THR A 263 -3.92 9.01 -19.03
CA THR A 263 -4.95 8.73 -20.03
C THR A 263 -5.56 7.34 -19.85
N GLU A 264 -4.74 6.34 -19.51
CA GLU A 264 -5.14 4.94 -19.32
C GLU A 264 -5.40 4.68 -17.83
N THR A 265 -6.50 5.21 -17.28
CA THR A 265 -6.80 5.13 -15.83
C THR A 265 -7.17 3.74 -15.33
N GLU A 266 -7.75 2.90 -16.20
CA GLU A 266 -8.07 1.49 -15.93
C GLU A 266 -7.49 0.62 -17.06
N PRO A 267 -6.16 0.42 -17.10
CA PRO A 267 -5.53 -0.18 -18.27
C PRO A 267 -5.81 -1.68 -18.36
N GLY A 268 -6.13 -2.15 -19.56
CA GLY A 268 -6.15 -3.57 -19.88
C GLY A 268 -4.77 -4.13 -20.23
N PRO A 269 -4.60 -5.47 -20.31
CA PRO A 269 -3.29 -6.11 -20.58
C PRO A 269 -2.59 -5.69 -21.88
N GLU A 270 -3.32 -5.14 -22.85
CA GLU A 270 -2.79 -4.66 -24.13
C GLU A 270 -2.26 -3.21 -24.09
N GLN A 271 -2.50 -2.50 -22.98
CA GLN A 271 -2.12 -1.11 -22.78
C GLN A 271 -0.82 -1.03 -21.97
N ILE A 272 0.00 -0.03 -22.28
CA ILE A 272 1.34 0.09 -21.67
C ILE A 272 1.27 0.41 -20.17
N SER A 273 0.20 1.08 -19.73
CA SER A 273 0.02 1.40 -18.31
C SER A 273 -0.23 0.16 -17.45
N TYR A 274 -0.70 -0.96 -18.03
CA TYR A 274 -0.87 -2.21 -17.28
C TYR A 274 0.45 -2.79 -16.75
N PRO A 275 1.49 -3.04 -17.56
CA PRO A 275 2.78 -3.46 -17.02
C PRO A 275 3.49 -2.35 -16.22
N LEU A 276 3.26 -1.06 -16.51
CA LEU A 276 3.82 0.04 -15.69
C LEU A 276 3.27 0.03 -14.26
N GLU A 277 1.99 -0.28 -14.07
CA GLU A 277 1.41 -0.52 -12.74
C GLU A 277 2.05 -1.70 -12.03
N THR A 278 2.43 -2.76 -12.74
CA THR A 278 3.17 -3.89 -12.16
C THR A 278 4.53 -3.43 -11.64
N VAL A 279 5.26 -2.63 -12.43
CA VAL A 279 6.55 -2.07 -12.03
C VAL A 279 6.41 -1.14 -10.83
N ALA A 280 5.42 -0.25 -10.85
CA ALA A 280 5.14 0.63 -9.71
C ALA A 280 4.79 -0.15 -8.44
N ALA A 281 4.02 -1.24 -8.55
CA ALA A 281 3.69 -2.08 -7.40
C ALA A 281 4.91 -2.81 -6.83
N LEU A 282 5.82 -3.30 -7.68
CA LEU A 282 7.08 -3.88 -7.22
C LEU A 282 7.95 -2.86 -6.49
N VAL A 283 8.01 -1.63 -7.00
CA VAL A 283 8.72 -0.53 -6.33
C VAL A 283 8.06 -0.19 -4.99
N ALA A 284 6.72 -0.08 -4.95
CA ALA A 284 5.95 0.19 -3.74
C ALA A 284 6.23 -0.86 -2.63
N HIS A 285 6.18 -2.13 -3.00
CA HIS A 285 6.47 -3.27 -2.13
C HIS A 285 7.96 -3.51 -1.87
N ARG A 286 8.85 -2.65 -2.41
CA ARG A 286 10.30 -2.78 -2.28
C ARG A 286 10.81 -4.19 -2.66
N PHE A 287 10.23 -4.74 -3.73
CA PHE A 287 10.55 -6.06 -4.28
C PHE A 287 10.16 -7.26 -3.41
N ASP A 288 9.33 -7.06 -2.38
CA ASP A 288 8.83 -8.14 -1.54
C ASP A 288 7.54 -8.77 -2.12
N HIS A 289 7.15 -9.90 -1.54
CA HIS A 289 5.89 -10.61 -1.79
C HIS A 289 5.68 -11.05 -3.26
N THR A 290 6.77 -11.31 -4.00
CA THR A 290 6.69 -11.61 -5.44
C THR A 290 6.00 -12.93 -5.78
N ALA A 291 5.81 -13.81 -4.79
CA ALA A 291 4.97 -15.00 -4.95
C ALA A 291 3.52 -14.62 -5.27
N VAL A 292 3.00 -13.56 -4.64
CA VAL A 292 1.65 -13.03 -4.93
C VAL A 292 1.59 -12.46 -6.33
N LEU A 293 2.63 -11.77 -6.78
CA LEU A 293 2.74 -11.25 -8.15
C LEU A 293 2.72 -12.39 -9.19
N ALA A 294 3.48 -13.45 -8.94
CA ALA A 294 3.52 -14.62 -9.81
C ALA A 294 2.16 -15.33 -9.91
N ASP A 295 1.44 -15.44 -8.79
CA ASP A 295 0.13 -16.09 -8.73
C ASP A 295 -1.00 -15.20 -9.28
N ASN A 296 -1.01 -13.92 -8.90
CA ASN A 296 -2.06 -12.97 -9.24
C ASN A 296 -1.58 -11.51 -9.21
N ARG A 297 -1.22 -10.98 -10.39
CA ARG A 297 -0.77 -9.59 -10.57
C ARG A 297 -1.78 -8.54 -10.12
N ASP A 298 -3.07 -8.72 -10.39
CA ASP A 298 -4.08 -7.74 -9.99
C ASP A 298 -4.19 -7.62 -8.46
N THR A 299 -4.06 -8.75 -7.77
CA THR A 299 -3.97 -8.79 -6.31
C THR A 299 -2.73 -8.04 -5.86
N TYR A 300 -1.54 -8.37 -6.36
CA TYR A 300 -0.30 -7.69 -6.00
C TYR A 300 -0.34 -6.16 -6.20
N VAL A 301 -0.83 -5.71 -7.36
CA VAL A 301 -0.99 -4.28 -7.66
C VAL A 301 -2.00 -3.64 -6.73
N SER A 302 -3.13 -4.29 -6.45
CA SER A 302 -4.13 -3.71 -5.57
C SER A 302 -3.66 -3.55 -4.12
N ALA A 303 -2.73 -4.38 -3.64
CA ALA A 303 -2.10 -4.18 -2.33
C ALA A 303 -1.33 -2.85 -2.32
N ALA A 304 -0.46 -2.65 -3.32
CA ALA A 304 0.33 -1.42 -3.44
C ALA A 304 -0.55 -0.17 -3.52
N ARG A 305 -1.66 -0.22 -4.28
CA ARG A 305 -2.61 0.91 -4.38
C ARG A 305 -3.24 1.30 -3.05
N ASN A 306 -3.45 0.32 -2.18
CA ASN A 306 -4.23 0.49 -0.96
C ASN A 306 -3.36 0.64 0.29
N GLU A 307 -2.03 0.46 0.21
CA GLU A 307 -1.10 0.51 1.35
C GLU A 307 -1.22 1.83 2.13
N LYS A 308 -1.28 2.95 1.42
CA LYS A 308 -1.39 4.31 2.00
C LYS A 308 -2.77 4.94 1.88
N ARG A 309 -3.78 4.15 1.50
CA ARG A 309 -5.11 4.70 1.27
C ARG A 309 -5.77 5.07 2.60
N GLU A 310 -6.10 6.35 2.75
CA GLU A 310 -6.98 6.80 3.82
C GLU A 310 -8.43 6.44 3.46
N PHE A 311 -9.07 5.60 4.28
CA PHE A 311 -10.48 5.27 4.12
C PHE A 311 -11.35 6.30 4.84
N THR A 312 -12.32 6.87 4.14
CA THR A 312 -13.29 7.79 4.75
C THR A 312 -14.18 7.11 5.80
N HIS A 313 -14.38 5.79 5.68
CA HIS A 313 -15.17 4.99 6.59
C HIS A 313 -14.38 3.76 7.07
N ASP A 314 -14.52 3.40 8.34
CA ASP A 314 -13.98 2.16 8.88
C ASP A 314 -14.69 0.94 8.29
N ILE A 315 -16.02 1.01 8.12
CA ILE A 315 -16.82 -0.12 7.63
C ILE A 315 -18.00 0.30 6.75
N ARG A 316 -18.23 -0.46 5.68
CA ARG A 316 -19.45 -0.40 4.87
C ARG A 316 -20.37 -1.55 5.23
N ILE A 317 -21.65 -1.26 5.45
CA ILE A 317 -22.69 -2.26 5.70
C ILE A 317 -23.47 -2.47 4.42
N SER A 318 -23.32 -3.63 3.78
CA SER A 318 -24.15 -4.05 2.64
C SER A 318 -25.37 -4.81 3.15
N ALA A 319 -26.55 -4.19 3.02
CA ALA A 319 -27.80 -4.73 3.56
C ALA A 319 -28.86 -4.98 2.46
N PRO A 320 -29.67 -6.06 2.58
CA PRO A 320 -30.85 -6.25 1.76
C PRO A 320 -31.91 -5.21 2.11
N ARG A 321 -32.79 -4.89 1.14
CA ARG A 321 -33.83 -3.87 1.31
C ARG A 321 -34.75 -4.13 2.51
N GLY A 322 -35.04 -5.38 2.82
CA GLY A 322 -35.87 -5.79 3.95
C GLY A 322 -35.27 -5.47 5.32
N MET A 323 -33.95 -5.30 5.42
CA MET A 323 -33.25 -5.02 6.68
C MET A 323 -32.74 -3.57 6.79
N ARG A 324 -33.26 -2.65 5.97
CA ARG A 324 -32.80 -1.27 5.91
C ARG A 324 -32.83 -0.57 7.28
N ASP A 325 -33.93 -0.73 8.02
CA ASP A 325 -34.11 -0.02 9.29
C ASP A 325 -33.17 -0.58 10.37
N PHE A 326 -33.00 -1.90 10.40
CA PHE A 326 -31.99 -2.54 11.26
C PHE A 326 -30.57 -2.07 10.92
N ALA A 327 -30.23 -2.01 9.62
CA ALA A 327 -28.91 -1.58 9.17
C ALA A 327 -28.62 -0.09 9.50
N LYS A 328 -29.64 0.78 9.43
CA LYS A 328 -29.50 2.18 9.88
C LYS A 328 -29.22 2.29 11.37
N LEU A 329 -29.94 1.53 12.19
CA LEU A 329 -29.69 1.48 13.63
C LEU A 329 -28.29 0.94 13.93
N LEU A 330 -27.87 -0.11 13.22
CA LEU A 330 -26.53 -0.68 13.32
C LEU A 330 -25.43 0.34 12.99
N VAL A 331 -25.60 1.16 11.95
CA VAL A 331 -24.67 2.28 11.65
C VAL A 331 -24.61 3.29 12.81
N GLY A 332 -25.75 3.61 13.44
CA GLY A 332 -25.80 4.48 14.61
C GLY A 332 -25.01 3.90 15.78
N GLU A 333 -25.22 2.63 16.12
CA GLU A 333 -24.52 1.96 17.21
C GLU A 333 -23.01 1.82 16.94
N LEU A 334 -22.60 1.54 15.69
CA LEU A 334 -21.18 1.52 15.32
C LEU A 334 -20.53 2.90 15.49
N ARG A 335 -21.26 3.98 15.16
CA ARG A 335 -20.79 5.35 15.38
C ARG A 335 -20.67 5.67 16.87
N ASP A 336 -21.59 5.20 17.70
CA ASP A 336 -21.52 5.37 19.15
C ASP A 336 -20.35 4.59 19.77
N LEU A 337 -19.91 3.50 19.13
CA LEU A 337 -18.66 2.77 19.43
C LEU A 337 -17.41 3.40 18.80
N GLY A 338 -17.55 4.53 18.09
CA GLY A 338 -16.45 5.30 17.51
C GLY A 338 -16.02 4.86 16.11
N LEU A 339 -16.74 3.95 15.44
CA LEU A 339 -16.43 3.54 14.07
C LEU A 339 -17.21 4.38 13.06
N THR A 340 -16.54 4.84 12.01
CA THR A 340 -17.20 5.51 10.88
C THR A 340 -17.81 4.45 9.97
N ALA A 341 -19.15 4.43 9.89
CA ALA A 341 -19.88 3.41 9.14
C ALA A 341 -20.72 4.01 8.00
N GLN A 342 -20.64 3.41 6.82
CA GLN A 342 -21.45 3.74 5.66
C GLN A 342 -22.50 2.64 5.42
N LEU A 343 -23.73 3.03 5.10
CA LEU A 343 -24.78 2.08 4.67
C LEU A 343 -24.82 1.99 3.14
N SER A 344 -24.70 0.78 2.61
CA SER A 344 -24.94 0.42 1.21
C SER A 344 -26.15 -0.50 1.12
N MET A 345 -27.03 -0.24 0.15
CA MET A 345 -28.19 -1.10 -0.11
C MET A 345 -27.89 -2.01 -1.29
N SER A 346 -28.14 -3.32 -1.13
CA SER A 346 -27.97 -4.30 -2.20
C SER A 346 -28.67 -3.85 -3.49
N GLY A 347 -27.90 -3.57 -4.54
CA GLY A 347 -28.37 -3.15 -5.86
C GLY A 347 -28.24 -1.65 -6.20
N ASP A 348 -27.49 -0.87 -5.42
CA ASP A 348 -27.08 0.49 -5.81
C ASP A 348 -26.00 0.42 -6.91
N ARG A 349 -26.31 0.97 -8.10
CA ARG A 349 -25.44 0.90 -9.29
C ARG A 349 -24.29 1.90 -9.26
N SER A 350 -24.36 2.92 -8.40
CA SER A 350 -23.32 3.96 -8.27
C SER A 350 -21.99 3.41 -7.73
N LEU A 351 -22.02 2.25 -7.07
CA LEU A 351 -20.82 1.65 -6.48
C LEU A 351 -20.01 0.79 -7.46
N LEU A 352 -20.57 0.47 -8.62
CA LEU A 352 -19.85 -0.19 -9.71
C LEU A 352 -19.17 0.80 -10.66
N SER A 353 -19.56 2.08 -10.62
CA SER A 353 -19.04 3.09 -11.56
C SER A 353 -17.75 3.75 -11.10
N ASP A 354 -17.48 3.79 -9.79
CA ASP A 354 -16.48 4.72 -9.26
C ASP A 354 -15.14 4.06 -8.90
N GLY A 355 -14.98 2.72 -9.05
CA GLY A 355 -13.68 2.03 -8.88
C GLY A 355 -13.01 2.16 -7.49
N GLU A 356 -13.62 2.91 -6.57
CA GLU A 356 -13.03 3.38 -5.34
C GLU A 356 -13.90 2.97 -4.15
N ASP A 357 -13.43 1.97 -3.41
CA ASP A 357 -14.07 1.62 -2.14
C ASP A 357 -13.67 2.63 -1.06
N THR A 358 -14.67 3.31 -0.51
CA THR A 358 -14.48 4.39 0.48
C THR A 358 -14.36 3.86 1.91
N ALA A 359 -14.57 2.55 2.11
CA ALA A 359 -14.53 1.90 3.42
C ALA A 359 -13.42 0.85 3.56
N ARG A 360 -12.78 0.83 4.73
CA ARG A 360 -11.71 -0.13 5.05
C ARG A 360 -12.25 -1.55 5.11
N HIS A 361 -13.37 -1.80 5.79
CA HIS A 361 -13.98 -3.13 5.96
C HIS A 361 -15.37 -3.24 5.32
N LEU A 362 -15.85 -4.46 5.11
CA LEU A 362 -17.20 -4.76 4.59
C LEU A 362 -17.96 -5.68 5.55
N CYS A 363 -19.11 -5.22 6.05
CA CYS A 363 -20.11 -6.05 6.72
C CYS A 363 -21.19 -6.46 5.72
N LEU A 364 -21.40 -7.77 5.55
CA LEU A 364 -22.46 -8.30 4.70
C LEU A 364 -23.63 -8.76 5.58
N LEU A 365 -24.72 -7.98 5.64
CA LEU A 365 -25.92 -8.39 6.36
C LEU A 365 -26.71 -9.38 5.49
N VAL A 366 -26.86 -10.63 5.93
CA VAL A 366 -27.49 -11.70 5.16
C VAL A 366 -28.77 -12.15 5.86
N ASP A 367 -29.87 -12.13 5.11
CA ASP A 367 -31.18 -12.59 5.56
C ASP A 367 -31.68 -13.73 4.65
N GLY A 368 -31.49 -14.97 5.10
CA GLY A 368 -31.78 -16.18 4.34
C GLY A 368 -30.70 -16.51 3.32
N GLU A 369 -30.73 -15.82 2.17
CA GLU A 369 -29.82 -16.07 1.05
C GLU A 369 -29.03 -14.82 0.66
N VAL A 370 -27.82 -15.03 0.11
CA VAL A 370 -27.00 -13.94 -0.41
C VAL A 370 -27.51 -13.55 -1.80
N SER A 371 -27.79 -12.26 -1.99
CA SER A 371 -28.21 -11.77 -3.30
C SER A 371 -27.05 -11.84 -4.31
N ARG A 372 -27.36 -11.95 -5.62
CA ARG A 372 -26.32 -11.86 -6.67
C ARG A 372 -25.47 -10.59 -6.58
N TRP A 373 -26.07 -9.50 -6.10
CA TRP A 373 -25.40 -8.22 -5.90
C TRP A 373 -24.42 -8.26 -4.73
N GLN A 374 -24.85 -8.82 -3.61
CA GLN A 374 -24.01 -9.02 -2.43
C GLN A 374 -22.82 -9.94 -2.74
N SER A 375 -23.02 -10.99 -3.54
CA SER A 375 -21.92 -11.85 -4.01
C SER A 375 -20.91 -11.08 -4.87
N ALA A 376 -21.40 -10.27 -5.83
CA ALA A 376 -20.53 -9.46 -6.67
C ALA A 376 -19.76 -8.39 -5.86
N GLU A 377 -20.41 -7.76 -4.86
CA GLU A 377 -19.77 -6.79 -3.98
C GLU A 377 -18.65 -7.42 -3.14
N VAL A 378 -18.87 -8.64 -2.62
CA VAL A 378 -17.83 -9.39 -1.92
C VAL A 378 -16.68 -9.76 -2.85
N GLU A 379 -16.97 -10.23 -4.07
CA GLU A 379 -15.94 -10.57 -5.05
C GLU A 379 -15.09 -9.36 -5.44
N LEU A 380 -15.72 -8.20 -5.69
CA LEU A 380 -15.01 -6.95 -5.97
C LEU A 380 -14.19 -6.48 -4.76
N PHE A 381 -14.75 -6.54 -3.56
CA PHE A 381 -14.05 -6.16 -2.33
C PHE A 381 -12.81 -7.02 -2.07
N LEU A 382 -12.95 -8.35 -2.22
CA LEU A 382 -11.85 -9.30 -2.03
C LEU A 382 -10.79 -9.19 -3.12
N ARG A 383 -11.18 -8.89 -4.37
CA ARG A 383 -10.22 -8.65 -5.47
C ARG A 383 -9.28 -7.49 -5.16
N TRP A 384 -9.69 -6.54 -4.33
CA TRP A 384 -8.91 -5.36 -3.95
C TRP A 384 -8.28 -5.43 -2.56
N ASN A 385 -8.11 -6.63 -1.98
CA ASN A 385 -7.64 -6.78 -0.59
C ASN A 385 -6.67 -7.97 -0.40
N PRO A 386 -5.39 -7.80 -0.72
CA PRO A 386 -4.40 -8.88 -0.63
C PRO A 386 -3.79 -9.08 0.76
N ASP A 387 -3.59 -7.99 1.51
CA ASP A 387 -2.74 -8.00 2.72
C ASP A 387 -3.49 -8.42 3.99
N GLN A 388 -4.70 -8.95 3.86
CA GLN A 388 -5.59 -9.37 4.97
C GLN A 388 -5.96 -8.27 5.99
N ASP A 389 -5.52 -7.02 5.78
CA ASP A 389 -5.83 -5.90 6.67
C ASP A 389 -7.31 -5.49 6.56
N ARG A 390 -7.91 -5.59 5.36
CA ARG A 390 -9.35 -5.38 5.18
C ARG A 390 -10.10 -6.69 5.44
N ARG A 391 -11.32 -6.58 5.97
CA ARG A 391 -12.09 -7.75 6.44
C ARG A 391 -13.48 -7.72 5.85
N VAL A 392 -13.95 -8.89 5.41
CA VAL A 392 -15.36 -9.12 5.09
C VAL A 392 -15.98 -9.91 6.24
N VAL A 393 -16.99 -9.34 6.89
CA VAL A 393 -17.70 -9.95 8.03
C VAL A 393 -19.16 -10.22 7.64
N PRO A 394 -19.53 -11.49 7.40
CA PRO A 394 -20.93 -11.84 7.21
C PRO A 394 -21.69 -11.76 8.54
N LEU A 395 -22.74 -10.95 8.58
CA LEU A 395 -23.67 -10.83 9.71
C LEU A 395 -24.98 -11.54 9.34
N LEU A 396 -25.18 -12.74 9.89
CA LEU A 396 -26.25 -13.66 9.50
C LEU A 396 -27.47 -13.49 10.42
N THR A 397 -28.68 -13.43 9.86
CA THR A 397 -29.91 -13.54 10.67
C THR A 397 -30.03 -14.92 11.30
N ALA A 398 -30.87 -15.05 12.34
CA ALA A 398 -31.02 -16.29 13.10
C ALA A 398 -31.37 -17.50 12.21
N ASP A 399 -32.20 -17.27 11.19
CA ASP A 399 -32.72 -18.27 10.27
C ASP A 399 -31.80 -18.54 9.06
N THR A 400 -30.69 -17.81 8.95
CA THR A 400 -29.74 -17.97 7.85
C THR A 400 -28.82 -19.18 8.09
N GLU A 401 -28.74 -20.10 7.13
CA GLU A 401 -27.84 -21.25 7.19
C GLU A 401 -26.46 -20.93 6.58
N ALA A 402 -25.41 -20.97 7.39
CA ALA A 402 -24.04 -20.68 6.92
C ALA A 402 -23.57 -21.65 5.81
N GLY A 403 -24.04 -22.89 5.84
CA GLY A 403 -23.72 -23.91 4.83
C GLY A 403 -24.34 -23.64 3.45
N ALA A 404 -25.41 -22.84 3.39
CA ALA A 404 -26.07 -22.46 2.14
C ALA A 404 -25.39 -21.26 1.44
N LEU A 405 -24.45 -20.59 2.12
CA LEU A 405 -23.73 -19.45 1.57
C LEU A 405 -22.78 -19.87 0.42
N PRO A 406 -22.53 -18.98 -0.56
CA PRO A 406 -21.52 -19.16 -1.60
C PRO A 406 -20.14 -19.48 -1.02
N GLY A 407 -19.32 -20.25 -1.74
CA GLY A 407 -18.02 -20.70 -1.26
C GLY A 407 -17.06 -19.56 -0.85
N SER A 408 -17.10 -18.44 -1.56
CA SER A 408 -16.33 -17.22 -1.26
C SER A 408 -16.69 -16.57 0.08
N ILE A 409 -17.91 -16.77 0.57
CA ILE A 409 -18.43 -16.18 1.81
C ILE A 409 -18.43 -17.19 2.95
N ARG A 410 -18.65 -18.48 2.64
CA ARG A 410 -18.79 -19.57 3.62
C ARG A 410 -17.57 -19.73 4.53
N ASN A 411 -16.38 -19.47 3.99
CA ASN A 411 -15.13 -19.62 4.73
C ASN A 411 -14.76 -18.40 5.57
N LEU A 412 -15.54 -17.31 5.50
CA LEU A 412 -15.31 -16.10 6.28
C LEU A 412 -15.85 -16.28 7.71
N ARG A 413 -15.17 -15.65 8.67
CA ARG A 413 -15.64 -15.60 10.06
C ARG A 413 -16.93 -14.78 10.12
N SER A 414 -18.05 -15.44 10.43
CA SER A 414 -19.38 -14.82 10.48
C SER A 414 -19.84 -14.54 11.91
N LEU A 415 -20.70 -13.54 12.05
CA LEU A 415 -21.45 -13.22 13.26
C LEU A 415 -22.90 -13.62 13.06
N ARG A 416 -23.53 -14.19 14.09
CA ARG A 416 -24.95 -14.60 14.03
C ARG A 416 -25.79 -13.73 14.95
N LEU A 417 -26.86 -13.17 14.39
CA LEU A 417 -27.87 -12.42 15.10
C LEU A 417 -28.82 -13.36 15.85
N ALA A 418 -29.29 -12.91 17.02
CA ALA A 418 -30.36 -13.59 17.75
C ALA A 418 -31.72 -13.44 17.02
N SER A 419 -32.69 -14.29 17.36
CA SER A 419 -34.05 -14.26 16.79
C SER A 419 -34.79 -12.93 17.02
N ALA A 420 -34.42 -12.19 18.07
CA ALA A 420 -34.81 -10.80 18.28
C ALA A 420 -33.52 -9.94 18.26
N PRO A 421 -33.06 -9.53 17.07
CA PRO A 421 -31.73 -8.94 16.92
C PRO A 421 -31.69 -7.52 17.51
N GLN A 422 -30.74 -7.29 18.42
CA GLN A 422 -30.43 -5.95 18.93
C GLN A 422 -29.29 -5.35 18.09
N PRO A 423 -29.45 -4.14 17.53
CA PRO A 423 -28.41 -3.49 16.73
C PRO A 423 -27.08 -3.31 17.49
N PHE A 424 -27.14 -3.02 18.78
CA PHE A 424 -25.95 -2.83 19.62
C PHE A 424 -25.11 -4.10 19.75
N ASP A 425 -25.74 -5.26 19.98
CA ASP A 425 -25.04 -6.55 20.06
C ASP A 425 -24.28 -6.87 18.76
N ALA A 426 -24.89 -6.55 17.62
CA ALA A 426 -24.29 -6.70 16.31
C ALA A 426 -23.12 -5.72 16.09
N ALA A 427 -23.29 -4.45 16.49
CA ALA A 427 -22.25 -3.43 16.40
C ALA A 427 -21.01 -3.80 17.21
N ARG A 428 -21.20 -4.25 18.46
CA ARG A 428 -20.11 -4.72 19.32
C ARG A 428 -19.41 -5.94 18.73
N GLY A 429 -20.18 -6.93 18.25
CA GLY A 429 -19.62 -8.12 17.61
C GLY A 429 -18.74 -7.76 16.41
N LEU A 430 -19.21 -6.82 15.58
CA LEU A 430 -18.44 -6.29 14.46
C LEU A 430 -17.18 -5.57 14.96
N ALA A 431 -17.30 -4.63 15.89
CA ALA A 431 -16.16 -3.89 16.42
C ALA A 431 -15.06 -4.81 16.99
N ALA A 432 -15.44 -5.83 17.76
CA ALA A 432 -14.51 -6.82 18.31
C ALA A 432 -13.81 -7.64 17.21
N GLN A 433 -14.56 -8.05 16.18
CA GLN A 433 -14.00 -8.78 15.06
C GLN A 433 -13.09 -7.91 14.17
N LEU A 434 -13.34 -6.60 14.08
CA LEU A 434 -12.47 -5.67 13.34
C LEU A 434 -11.19 -5.32 14.11
N ALA A 435 -11.30 -5.13 15.42
CA ALA A 435 -10.15 -4.87 16.31
C ALA A 435 -9.17 -6.05 16.39
N GLY A 436 -9.55 -7.22 15.88
CA GLY A 436 -8.69 -8.40 15.78
C GLY A 436 -8.27 -8.91 17.14
N GLU A 437 -9.23 -9.39 17.93
CA GLU A 437 -9.06 -10.13 19.21
C GLU A 437 -7.60 -10.26 19.67
N GLN A 438 -7.05 -9.18 20.23
CA GLN A 438 -6.06 -9.35 21.29
C GLN A 438 -6.85 -9.86 22.49
N GLU A 439 -6.81 -11.17 22.73
CA GLU A 439 -7.12 -11.72 24.05
C GLU A 439 -6.15 -11.06 25.04
N GLY A 440 -6.64 -10.05 25.74
CA GLY A 440 -5.79 -9.11 26.46
C GLY A 440 -6.50 -8.59 27.69
N GLY A 441 -6.89 -9.50 28.60
CA GLY A 441 -7.02 -9.34 30.06
C GLY A 441 -7.79 -8.14 30.64
N GLY A 442 -8.35 -7.26 29.82
CA GLY A 442 -8.92 -5.98 30.24
C GLY A 442 -10.44 -6.01 30.36
N LEU A 443 -11.02 -4.91 30.86
CA LEU A 443 -12.46 -4.80 31.12
C LEU A 443 -13.33 -5.16 29.91
N ALA A 444 -12.92 -4.81 28.69
CA ALA A 444 -13.65 -5.15 27.46
C ALA A 444 -13.84 -6.67 27.26
N ASP A 445 -12.82 -7.46 27.58
CA ASP A 445 -12.86 -8.92 27.48
C ASP A 445 -13.76 -9.51 28.56
N VAL A 446 -13.66 -8.99 29.78
CA VAL A 446 -14.46 -9.46 30.92
C VAL A 446 -15.93 -9.13 30.74
N LEU A 447 -16.27 -7.93 30.23
CA LEU A 447 -17.62 -7.56 29.85
C LEU A 447 -18.15 -8.53 28.79
N SER A 448 -17.36 -8.85 27.77
CA SER A 448 -17.74 -9.81 26.71
C SER A 448 -17.98 -11.22 27.25
N GLN A 449 -17.17 -11.68 28.22
CA GLN A 449 -17.38 -12.95 28.92
C GLN A 449 -18.67 -12.93 29.74
N ALA A 450 -18.99 -11.80 30.40
CA ALA A 450 -20.21 -11.64 31.19
C ALA A 450 -21.48 -11.79 30.33
N TYR A 451 -21.52 -11.30 29.09
CA TYR A 451 -22.68 -11.50 28.19
C TYR A 451 -22.96 -12.97 27.87
N ARG A 452 -21.90 -13.78 27.76
CA ARG A 452 -21.97 -15.20 27.41
C ARG A 452 -22.11 -16.08 28.65
N ALA A 453 -21.91 -15.51 29.84
CA ALA A 453 -21.99 -16.24 31.08
C ALA A 453 -23.43 -16.70 31.34
N THR A 454 -23.53 -17.90 31.91
CA THR A 454 -24.78 -18.40 32.47
C THR A 454 -24.56 -18.66 33.94
N MET A 455 -25.44 -18.20 34.82
CA MET A 455 -25.29 -18.37 36.27
C MET A 455 -26.66 -18.38 36.95
N ARG A 456 -26.68 -18.70 38.26
CA ARG A 456 -27.92 -18.64 39.05
C ARG A 456 -28.45 -17.20 39.11
N PRO A 457 -29.77 -16.99 39.03
CA PRO A 457 -30.37 -15.65 39.01
C PRO A 457 -29.84 -14.67 40.09
N PRO A 458 -29.65 -15.07 41.37
CA PRO A 458 -29.13 -14.16 42.40
C PRO A 458 -27.68 -13.70 42.18
N ARG A 459 -26.88 -14.42 41.37
CA ARG A 459 -25.49 -14.01 41.09
C ARG A 459 -25.42 -12.86 40.09
N TRP A 460 -26.47 -12.63 39.31
CA TRP A 460 -26.54 -11.46 38.45
C TRP A 460 -26.68 -10.16 39.24
N GLU A 461 -27.22 -10.19 40.47
CA GLU A 461 -27.25 -9.01 41.35
C GLU A 461 -25.82 -8.57 41.74
N LEU A 462 -24.94 -9.53 42.05
CA LEU A 462 -23.53 -9.25 42.32
C LEU A 462 -22.81 -8.68 41.09
N VAL A 463 -23.13 -9.20 39.89
CA VAL A 463 -22.59 -8.66 38.63
C VAL A 463 -23.08 -7.23 38.40
N ASP A 464 -24.37 -6.95 38.64
CA ASP A 464 -24.95 -5.61 38.52
C ASP A 464 -24.26 -4.60 39.45
N ASP A 465 -23.96 -4.98 40.69
CA ASP A 465 -23.27 -4.13 41.67
C ASP A 465 -21.84 -3.79 41.20
N ILE A 466 -21.08 -4.79 40.74
CA ILE A 466 -19.73 -4.59 40.21
C ILE A 466 -19.76 -3.70 38.96
N LEU A 467 -20.72 -3.91 38.05
CA LEU A 467 -20.86 -3.09 36.84
C LEU A 467 -21.20 -1.63 37.15
N ARG A 468 -22.05 -1.36 38.15
CA ARG A 468 -22.34 0.01 38.60
C ARG A 468 -21.12 0.69 39.19
N ALA A 469 -20.32 -0.05 39.96
CA ALA A 469 -19.06 0.46 40.50
C ALA A 469 -18.04 0.74 39.38
N ALA A 470 -17.94 -0.15 38.39
CA ALA A 470 -17.04 0.02 37.24
C ALA A 470 -17.43 1.23 36.38
N LEU A 471 -18.73 1.44 36.18
CA LEU A 471 -19.25 2.64 35.50
C LEU A 471 -18.87 3.93 36.23
N ALA A 472 -18.99 3.97 37.55
CA ALA A 472 -18.57 5.13 38.35
C ALA A 472 -17.06 5.37 38.27
N ALA A 473 -16.25 4.30 38.26
CA ALA A 473 -14.80 4.40 38.10
C ALA A 473 -14.39 4.91 36.71
N LEU A 474 -15.09 4.49 35.64
CA LEU A 474 -14.90 5.00 34.28
C LEU A 474 -15.22 6.49 34.17
N GLU A 475 -16.32 6.95 34.79
CA GLU A 475 -16.70 8.36 34.83
C GLU A 475 -15.67 9.22 35.58
N GLN A 476 -15.06 8.68 36.64
CA GLN A 476 -14.06 9.35 37.47
C GLN A 476 -12.62 9.20 36.96
N GLN A 477 -12.41 8.45 35.87
CA GLN A 477 -11.08 8.11 35.33
C GLN A 477 -10.14 7.45 36.37
N ALA A 478 -10.69 6.65 37.28
CA ALA A 478 -9.94 6.00 38.35
C ALA A 478 -9.37 4.64 37.89
N SER A 479 -8.19 4.65 37.26
CA SER A 479 -7.58 3.45 36.64
C SER A 479 -7.35 2.30 37.63
N ASP A 480 -6.81 2.58 38.83
CA ASP A 480 -6.50 1.54 39.83
C ASP A 480 -7.78 0.83 40.33
N GLN A 481 -8.85 1.60 40.53
CA GLN A 481 -10.15 1.06 40.96
C GLN A 481 -10.82 0.26 39.84
N LEU A 482 -10.61 0.65 38.59
CA LEU A 482 -11.15 -0.05 37.43
C LEU A 482 -10.49 -1.42 37.24
N GLU A 483 -9.20 -1.54 37.52
CA GLU A 483 -8.46 -2.80 37.46
C GLU A 483 -8.96 -3.80 38.52
N GLU A 484 -9.11 -3.36 39.77
CA GLU A 484 -9.66 -4.18 40.87
C GLU A 484 -11.08 -4.69 40.56
N LEU A 485 -11.96 -3.79 40.07
CA LEU A 485 -13.33 -4.15 39.69
C LEU A 485 -13.38 -5.09 38.47
N THR A 486 -12.39 -5.01 37.59
CA THR A 486 -12.26 -5.94 36.46
C THR A 486 -11.94 -7.35 36.95
N GLU A 487 -11.03 -7.49 37.92
CA GLU A 487 -10.72 -8.79 38.54
C GLU A 487 -11.93 -9.36 39.31
N ASP A 488 -12.65 -8.52 40.06
CA ASP A 488 -13.87 -8.93 40.76
C ASP A 488 -14.94 -9.44 39.79
N LEU A 489 -15.11 -8.75 38.66
CA LEU A 489 -16.04 -9.17 37.61
C LEU A 489 -15.65 -10.53 37.03
N VAL A 490 -14.35 -10.79 36.79
CA VAL A 490 -13.84 -12.11 36.36
C VAL A 490 -14.22 -13.20 37.36
N GLN A 491 -14.08 -12.96 38.66
CA GLN A 491 -14.46 -13.94 39.68
C GLN A 491 -15.97 -14.15 39.75
N ALA A 492 -16.75 -13.08 39.60
CA ALA A 492 -18.21 -13.13 39.66
C ALA A 492 -18.79 -14.00 38.55
N ILE A 493 -18.26 -13.88 37.32
CA ILE A 493 -18.74 -14.60 36.12
C ILE A 493 -18.21 -16.04 35.99
N LYS A 494 -17.26 -16.45 36.85
CA LYS A 494 -16.63 -17.79 36.78
C LYS A 494 -17.65 -18.93 37.00
N PRO A 495 -17.70 -19.95 36.12
CA PRO A 495 -18.60 -21.10 36.25
C PRO A 495 -18.32 -21.88 37.55
N ARG A 496 -19.36 -22.25 38.30
CA ARG A 496 -19.26 -23.15 39.47
C ARG A 496 -20.00 -24.46 39.18
N ALA A 497 -19.41 -25.58 39.62
CA ALA A 497 -19.77 -26.94 39.21
C ALA A 497 -21.12 -27.48 39.75
N ASN A 498 -21.84 -26.73 40.61
CA ASN A 498 -22.97 -27.28 41.38
C ASN A 498 -24.25 -26.43 41.31
N ASP A 499 -24.48 -25.77 40.18
CA ASP A 499 -25.62 -24.87 39.96
C ASP A 499 -26.66 -25.48 39.01
N GLU A 500 -27.66 -26.19 39.57
CA GLU A 500 -28.92 -26.46 38.84
C GLU A 500 -29.70 -25.14 38.63
N ALA A 501 -30.22 -24.95 37.41
CA ALA A 501 -30.86 -23.76 36.84
C ALA A 501 -29.94 -22.53 36.64
N ARG A 502 -29.30 -22.45 35.45
CA ARG A 502 -28.51 -21.30 35.00
C ARG A 502 -29.27 -20.52 33.93
N THR A 503 -29.31 -19.20 34.05
CA THR A 503 -29.85 -18.30 33.03
C THR A 503 -28.75 -17.39 32.50
N GLY A 504 -28.89 -16.94 31.26
CA GLY A 504 -28.10 -15.80 30.76
C GLY A 504 -28.44 -14.50 31.49
N PRO A 505 -27.76 -13.39 31.14
CA PRO A 505 -27.93 -12.10 31.81
C PRO A 505 -29.38 -11.61 31.67
N PRO A 506 -30.05 -11.26 32.78
CA PRO A 506 -31.33 -10.57 32.78
C PRO A 506 -31.28 -9.27 31.98
N THR A 507 -32.44 -8.78 31.53
CA THR A 507 -32.52 -7.53 30.76
C THR A 507 -31.92 -6.33 31.49
N SER A 508 -32.03 -6.26 32.83
CA SER A 508 -31.43 -5.23 33.66
C SER A 508 -29.90 -5.27 33.60
N THR A 509 -29.32 -6.46 33.73
CA THR A 509 -27.86 -6.68 33.65
C THR A 509 -27.33 -6.40 32.25
N ARG A 510 -28.07 -6.78 31.20
CA ARG A 510 -27.70 -6.45 29.82
C ARG A 510 -27.59 -4.94 29.62
N ALA A 511 -28.54 -4.16 30.13
CA ALA A 511 -28.49 -2.70 30.01
C ALA A 511 -27.26 -2.09 30.71
N LEU A 512 -26.87 -2.63 31.87
CA LEU A 512 -25.66 -2.19 32.59
C LEU A 512 -24.38 -2.58 31.84
N LEU A 513 -24.33 -3.79 31.31
CA LEU A 513 -23.23 -4.24 30.46
C LEU A 513 -23.11 -3.36 29.20
N ASP A 514 -24.24 -3.00 28.58
CA ASP A 514 -24.28 -2.16 27.37
C ASP A 514 -23.72 -0.76 27.67
N GLN A 515 -24.05 -0.22 28.85
CA GLN A 515 -23.54 1.05 29.32
C GLN A 515 -22.03 0.98 29.61
N ALA A 516 -21.58 -0.06 30.32
CA ALA A 516 -20.18 -0.24 30.70
C ALA A 516 -19.27 -0.41 29.47
N THR A 517 -19.72 -1.17 28.46
CA THR A 517 -18.98 -1.32 27.19
C THR A 517 -18.82 0.01 26.45
N ARG A 518 -19.88 0.83 26.39
CA ARG A 518 -19.82 2.15 25.74
C ARG A 518 -18.86 3.10 26.44
N GLU A 519 -18.94 3.20 27.77
CA GLU A 519 -18.08 4.08 28.54
C GLU A 519 -16.61 3.62 28.54
N ASN A 520 -16.35 2.30 28.58
CA ASN A 520 -14.99 1.77 28.45
C ASN A 520 -14.36 2.15 27.10
N HIS A 521 -15.08 1.95 25.98
CA HIS A 521 -14.59 2.36 24.66
C HIS A 521 -14.33 3.87 24.54
N ARG A 522 -15.16 4.71 25.17
CA ARG A 522 -14.95 6.17 25.22
C ARG A 522 -13.69 6.54 26.00
N ALA A 523 -13.44 5.86 27.13
CA ALA A 523 -12.26 6.11 27.96
C ALA A 523 -10.95 5.74 27.25
N THR A 524 -10.89 4.59 26.56
CA THR A 524 -9.68 4.12 25.87
C THR A 524 -9.24 4.99 24.68
N ARG A 525 -10.11 5.85 24.14
CA ARG A 525 -9.78 6.80 23.06
C ARG A 525 -9.36 8.20 23.52
N ARG A 526 -9.54 8.54 24.80
CA ARG A 526 -9.16 9.86 25.36
C ARG A 526 -7.74 9.90 25.92
N GLY A 527 -7.17 8.73 26.22
CA GLY A 527 -5.73 8.56 26.46
C GLY A 527 -5.03 8.27 25.15
#